data_AF-A0A7G9QHP0-F1
#
_entry.id   AF-A0A7G9QHP0-F1
#
_cell.length_a   1.000
_cell.length_b   1.000
_cell.length_c   1.000
_cell.angle_alpha   90.00
_cell.angle_beta   90.00
_cell.angle_gamma   90.00
#
_symmetry.space_group_name_H-M   'P 1'
#
loop_
_entity.id
_entity.type
_entity.pdbx_description
1 polymer ?
#
loop_
_entity_poly.entity_id
_entity_poly.type
_entity_poly.pdbx_seq_one_letter_code
_entity_poly.pdbx_strand_id
1 'polypeptide(L)'
;MVMVLTITACEFSFTTPEEYFDRVALNTNSISRFGGQYFNTYLRYIKGGANTPDFNTCEKYLRNNSIATVVANVKKIKDLKPTKKTKPMIDAALDLYAFVLKSYESDHLKVAKMIDGHASENDINAAITAIDNKSYDAFVQKYNKLWDIAEAYAKDNGIEVKKMPF
;
A
#
# COMPACT_ATOMS: atom_id res chain seq x y z
N MET A 1 -0.32 -59.48 2.44
CA MET A 1 0.25 -58.36 1.69
C MET A 1 -0.49 -57.10 2.13
N VAL A 2 0.11 -56.31 3.03
CA VAL A 2 -0.52 -55.10 3.57
C VAL A 2 -0.29 -53.98 2.57
N MET A 3 -1.35 -53.55 1.89
CA MET A 3 -1.30 -52.41 0.98
C MET A 3 -1.32 -51.13 1.81
N VAL A 4 -0.14 -50.56 2.01
CA VAL A 4 0.01 -49.24 2.64
C VAL A 4 -0.41 -48.19 1.62
N LEU A 5 -1.62 -47.64 1.79
CA LEU A 5 -2.04 -46.44 1.10
C LEU A 5 -1.29 -45.25 1.71
N THR A 6 -0.22 -44.82 1.07
CA THR A 6 0.43 -43.54 1.37
C THR A 6 -0.48 -42.42 0.86
N ILE A 7 -1.27 -41.86 1.77
CA ILE A 7 -1.97 -40.59 1.53
C ILE A 7 -0.87 -39.52 1.48
N THR A 8 -0.46 -39.11 0.29
CA THR A 8 0.32 -37.89 0.14
C THR A 8 -0.57 -36.74 0.56
N ALA A 9 -0.30 -36.17 1.72
CA ALA A 9 -0.89 -34.91 2.17
C ALA A 9 -0.56 -33.86 1.10
N CYS A 10 -1.52 -33.63 0.22
CA CYS A 10 -1.46 -32.59 -0.77
C CYS A 10 -1.71 -31.31 0.02
N GLU A 11 -0.66 -30.52 0.26
CA GLU A 11 -0.80 -29.14 0.73
C GLU A 11 -1.53 -28.33 -0.34
N PHE A 12 -2.85 -28.48 -0.44
CA PHE A 12 -3.74 -27.65 -1.26
C PHE A 12 -3.85 -26.27 -0.59
N SER A 13 -2.78 -25.47 -0.67
CA SER A 13 -2.88 -24.01 -0.60
C SER A 13 -2.67 -23.45 -2.00
N PHE A 14 -3.65 -23.68 -2.87
CA PHE A 14 -3.68 -22.99 -4.16
C PHE A 14 -4.25 -21.61 -3.94
N THR A 15 -3.37 -20.61 -3.88
CA THR A 15 -3.78 -19.21 -3.95
C THR A 15 -4.53 -18.99 -5.26
N THR A 16 -5.77 -18.53 -5.20
CA THR A 16 -6.58 -18.30 -6.41
C THR A 16 -6.10 -17.07 -7.18
N PRO A 17 -6.44 -16.91 -8.47
CA PRO A 17 -6.13 -15.70 -9.20
C PRO A 17 -6.64 -14.42 -8.52
N GLU A 18 -7.86 -14.46 -7.99
CA GLU A 18 -8.47 -13.37 -7.22
C GLU A 18 -7.62 -13.05 -5.99
N GLU A 19 -7.15 -14.06 -5.24
CA GLU A 19 -6.31 -13.81 -4.07
C GLU A 19 -4.95 -13.19 -4.45
N TYR A 20 -4.36 -13.53 -5.60
CA TYR A 20 -3.19 -12.83 -6.12
C TYR A 20 -3.52 -11.38 -6.45
N PHE A 21 -4.60 -11.15 -7.19
CA PHE A 21 -5.01 -9.80 -7.58
C PHE A 21 -5.29 -8.91 -6.36
N ASP A 22 -6.05 -9.43 -5.38
CA ASP A 22 -6.44 -8.69 -4.19
C ASP A 22 -5.22 -8.30 -3.35
N ARG A 23 -4.35 -9.27 -3.08
CA ARG A 23 -3.21 -9.05 -2.18
C ARG A 23 -2.14 -8.19 -2.82
N VAL A 24 -1.91 -8.33 -4.11
CA VAL A 24 -0.80 -7.69 -4.84
C VAL A 24 -1.21 -6.35 -5.43
N ALA A 25 -2.40 -6.24 -6.03
CA ALA A 25 -2.86 -5.04 -6.72
C ALA A 25 -3.91 -4.27 -5.92
N LEU A 26 -5.05 -4.87 -5.58
CA LEU A 26 -6.19 -4.15 -4.99
C LEU A 26 -5.82 -3.47 -3.65
N ASN A 27 -5.05 -4.15 -2.81
CA ASN A 27 -4.58 -3.60 -1.54
C ASN A 27 -3.74 -2.33 -1.69
N THR A 28 -3.13 -2.06 -2.86
CA THR A 28 -2.40 -0.81 -3.11
C THR A 28 -3.30 0.43 -3.16
N ASN A 29 -4.62 0.25 -3.21
CA ASN A 29 -5.56 1.36 -3.02
C ASN A 29 -5.40 2.03 -1.65
N SER A 30 -4.86 1.33 -0.64
CA SER A 30 -4.57 1.93 0.67
C SER A 30 -3.47 3.00 0.64
N ILE A 31 -2.64 3.02 -0.42
CA ILE A 31 -1.53 3.98 -0.60
C ILE A 31 -1.81 4.98 -1.73
N SER A 32 -3.03 5.00 -2.28
CA SER A 32 -3.40 5.86 -3.40
C SER A 32 -3.28 7.36 -3.13
N ARG A 33 -3.45 7.76 -1.86
CA ARG A 33 -3.35 9.17 -1.42
C ARG A 33 -1.92 9.54 -1.04
N PHE A 34 -0.92 8.95 -1.70
CA PHE A 34 0.48 9.24 -1.44
C PHE A 34 0.81 10.73 -1.66
N GLY A 35 1.88 11.21 -1.01
CA GLY A 35 2.34 12.58 -1.16
C GLY A 35 1.52 13.55 -0.32
N GLY A 36 1.37 14.79 -0.79
CA GLY A 36 0.63 15.83 -0.09
C GLY A 36 -0.85 15.52 0.11
N GLN A 37 -1.44 14.70 -0.77
CA GLN A 37 -2.83 14.27 -0.64
C GLN A 37 -3.10 13.51 0.68
N TYR A 38 -2.10 12.83 1.22
CA TYR A 38 -2.17 12.18 2.53
C TYR A 38 -2.49 13.21 3.62
N PHE A 39 -1.73 14.30 3.66
CA PHE A 39 -1.88 15.35 4.67
C PHE A 39 -3.16 16.16 4.47
N ASN A 40 -3.55 16.44 3.23
CA ASN A 40 -4.83 17.09 2.94
C ASN A 40 -6.01 16.25 3.48
N THR A 41 -5.94 14.94 3.34
CA THR A 41 -6.93 14.01 3.92
C THR A 41 -6.90 14.07 5.44
N TYR A 42 -5.72 13.95 6.04
CA TYR A 42 -5.55 13.94 7.49
C TYR A 42 -6.10 15.22 8.12
N LEU A 43 -5.69 16.39 7.61
CA LEU A 43 -6.09 17.69 8.13
C LEU A 43 -7.59 17.94 7.97
N ARG A 44 -8.19 17.52 6.85
CA ARG A 44 -9.60 17.78 6.56
C ARG A 44 -10.57 16.86 7.28
N TYR A 45 -10.26 15.57 7.38
CA TYR A 45 -11.24 14.57 7.81
C TYR A 45 -10.89 13.87 9.12
N ILE A 46 -9.62 13.88 9.51
CA ILE A 46 -9.13 13.04 10.60
C ILE A 46 -8.85 13.87 11.85
N LYS A 47 -8.13 14.98 11.70
CA LYS A 47 -7.75 15.88 12.81
C LYS A 47 -8.95 16.42 13.60
N GLY A 48 -10.14 16.49 13.00
CA GLY A 48 -11.38 16.97 13.65
C GLY A 48 -12.43 15.90 13.97
N GLY A 49 -12.21 14.63 13.59
CA GLY A 49 -13.28 13.62 13.53
C GLY A 49 -13.19 12.48 14.56
N ALA A 50 -12.03 12.24 15.16
CA ALA A 50 -11.81 11.06 16.00
C ALA A 50 -11.10 11.42 17.32
N ASN A 51 -11.87 11.66 18.38
CA ASN A 51 -11.36 11.65 19.77
C ASN A 51 -11.15 10.21 20.25
N THR A 52 -10.38 9.43 19.50
CA THR A 52 -9.95 8.10 19.93
C THR A 52 -8.44 8.08 20.11
N PRO A 53 -7.90 7.26 21.04
CA PRO A 53 -6.48 7.27 21.37
C PRO A 53 -5.55 7.08 20.16
N ASP A 54 -5.99 6.38 19.12
CA ASP A 54 -5.18 6.07 17.93
C ASP A 54 -5.04 7.23 16.93
N PHE A 55 -5.80 8.31 17.12
CA PHE A 55 -5.88 9.45 16.21
C PHE A 55 -5.47 10.77 16.88
N ASN A 56 -4.93 10.70 18.09
CA ASN A 56 -4.60 11.87 18.89
C ASN A 56 -3.48 12.74 18.28
N THR A 57 -2.64 12.21 17.39
CA THR A 57 -1.62 12.96 16.65
C THR A 57 -1.43 12.44 15.22
N CYS A 58 -0.85 13.25 14.34
CA CYS A 58 -0.56 12.93 12.95
C CYS A 58 0.52 11.85 12.84
N GLU A 59 1.59 11.94 13.65
CA GLU A 59 2.64 10.93 13.69
C GLU A 59 2.06 9.58 14.10
N LYS A 60 1.25 9.53 15.16
CA LYS A 60 0.64 8.29 15.63
C LYS A 60 -0.26 7.69 14.57
N TYR A 61 -1.09 8.52 13.93
CA TYR A 61 -1.95 8.08 12.84
C TYR A 61 -1.16 7.48 11.67
N LEU A 62 -0.10 8.16 11.21
CA LEU A 62 0.78 7.69 10.13
C LEU A 62 1.40 6.33 10.45
N ARG A 63 1.91 6.16 11.67
CA ARG A 63 2.56 4.92 12.11
C ARG A 63 1.58 3.76 12.24
N ASN A 64 0.51 3.98 12.99
CA ASN A 64 -0.40 2.92 13.39
C ASN A 64 -1.35 2.50 12.27
N ASN A 65 -1.57 3.37 11.28
CA ASN A 65 -2.45 3.07 10.16
C ASN A 65 -1.64 2.86 8.88
N SER A 66 -1.04 3.91 8.32
CA SER A 66 -0.47 3.85 6.97
C SER A 66 0.79 3.00 6.88
N ILE A 67 1.78 3.22 7.76
CA ILE A 67 3.01 2.43 7.81
C ILE A 67 2.68 0.97 8.18
N ALA A 68 1.88 0.76 9.22
CA ALA A 68 1.46 -0.58 9.62
C ALA A 68 0.73 -1.34 8.50
N THR A 69 -0.15 -0.66 7.74
CA THR A 69 -0.85 -1.24 6.59
C THR A 69 0.11 -1.63 5.47
N VAL A 70 1.06 -0.76 5.14
CA VAL A 70 2.10 -1.06 4.14
C VAL A 70 2.91 -2.29 4.55
N VAL A 71 3.38 -2.34 5.80
CA VAL A 71 4.14 -3.49 6.32
C VAL A 71 3.30 -4.78 6.29
N ALA A 72 2.05 -4.72 6.71
CA ALA A 72 1.14 -5.86 6.68
C ALA A 72 0.88 -6.36 5.25
N ASN A 73 0.68 -5.46 4.29
CA ASN A 73 0.47 -5.82 2.89
C ASN A 73 1.72 -6.41 2.26
N VAL A 74 2.91 -5.84 2.54
CA VAL A 74 4.18 -6.44 2.10
C VAL A 74 4.35 -7.86 2.63
N LYS A 75 4.01 -8.10 3.90
CA LYS A 75 4.03 -9.46 4.47
C LYS A 75 3.08 -10.40 3.71
N LYS A 76 1.82 -10.00 3.51
CA LYS A 76 0.82 -10.78 2.76
C LYS A 76 1.30 -11.14 1.35
N ILE A 77 2.00 -10.23 0.67
CA ILE A 77 2.57 -10.47 -0.67
C ILE A 77 3.75 -11.44 -0.60
N LYS A 78 4.63 -11.30 0.40
CA LYS A 78 5.79 -12.21 0.58
C LYS A 78 5.38 -13.63 0.95
N ASP A 79 4.21 -13.80 1.56
CA ASP A 79 3.64 -15.11 1.90
C ASP A 79 3.06 -15.84 0.65
N LEU A 80 2.98 -15.17 -0.51
CA LEU A 80 2.54 -15.78 -1.77
C LEU A 80 3.65 -16.61 -2.41
N LYS A 81 3.30 -17.73 -3.06
CA LYS A 81 4.22 -18.54 -3.86
C LYS A 81 4.27 -18.02 -5.31
N PRO A 82 5.30 -17.27 -5.75
CA PRO A 82 5.29 -16.65 -7.08
C PRO A 82 5.27 -17.69 -8.20
N THR A 83 4.48 -17.44 -9.25
CA THR A 83 4.47 -18.22 -10.49
C THR A 83 5.08 -17.38 -11.61
N LYS A 84 5.36 -18.00 -12.78
CA LYS A 84 5.80 -17.23 -13.96
C LYS A 84 4.83 -16.11 -14.35
N LYS A 85 3.51 -16.35 -14.18
CA LYS A 85 2.46 -15.37 -14.51
C LYS A 85 2.31 -14.27 -13.45
N THR A 86 2.46 -14.62 -12.17
CA THR A 86 2.21 -13.67 -11.06
C THR A 86 3.45 -12.90 -10.62
N LYS A 87 4.65 -13.39 -10.94
CA LYS A 87 5.92 -12.77 -10.51
C LYS A 87 6.08 -11.30 -10.93
N PRO A 88 5.79 -10.89 -12.19
CA PRO A 88 5.93 -9.48 -12.57
C PRO A 88 5.05 -8.53 -11.75
N MET A 89 3.81 -8.95 -11.45
CA MET A 89 2.87 -8.19 -10.63
C MET A 89 3.36 -8.08 -9.18
N ILE A 90 3.83 -9.20 -8.61
CA ILE A 90 4.41 -9.25 -7.25
C ILE A 90 5.62 -8.33 -7.13
N ASP A 91 6.56 -8.41 -8.07
CA ASP A 91 7.77 -7.60 -8.05
C ASP A 91 7.45 -6.10 -8.16
N ALA A 92 6.50 -5.73 -9.03
CA ALA A 92 6.03 -4.34 -9.17
C ALA A 92 5.37 -3.81 -7.89
N ALA A 93 4.54 -4.61 -7.23
CA ALA A 93 3.90 -4.22 -5.97
C ALA A 93 4.91 -4.05 -4.84
N LEU A 94 5.90 -4.95 -4.73
CA LEU A 94 6.95 -4.84 -3.72
C LEU A 94 7.84 -3.60 -3.94
N ASP A 95 8.16 -3.27 -5.19
CA ASP A 95 8.88 -2.04 -5.54
C ASP A 95 8.08 -0.78 -5.17
N LEU A 96 6.77 -0.75 -5.49
CA LEU A 96 5.87 0.33 -5.10
C LEU A 96 5.80 0.49 -3.56
N TYR A 97 5.55 -0.60 -2.83
CA TYR A 97 5.47 -0.53 -1.36
C TYR A 97 6.80 -0.14 -0.71
N ALA A 98 7.94 -0.61 -1.22
CA ALA A 98 9.24 -0.22 -0.71
C ALA A 98 9.48 1.29 -0.89
N PHE A 99 9.08 1.84 -2.03
CA PHE A 99 9.15 3.28 -2.29
C PHE A 99 8.27 4.08 -1.32
N VAL A 100 7.01 3.66 -1.17
CA VAL A 100 6.05 4.34 -0.27
C VAL A 100 6.52 4.26 1.18
N LEU A 101 6.93 3.08 1.65
CA LEU A 101 7.40 2.88 3.02
C LEU A 101 8.58 3.79 3.34
N LYS A 102 9.56 3.87 2.44
CA LYS A 102 10.72 4.76 2.60
C LYS A 102 10.28 6.22 2.77
N SER A 103 9.35 6.70 1.96
CA SER A 103 8.86 8.08 2.08
C SER A 103 8.00 8.28 3.34
N TYR A 104 7.21 7.28 3.73
CA TYR A 104 6.43 7.33 4.97
C TYR A 104 7.32 7.42 6.21
N GLU A 105 8.40 6.64 6.26
CA GLU A 105 9.34 6.60 7.39
C GLU A 105 10.31 7.80 7.42
N SER A 106 10.35 8.61 6.36
CA SER A 106 11.23 9.78 6.27
C SER A 106 10.42 11.07 6.07
N ASP A 107 10.12 11.42 4.82
CA ASP A 107 9.58 12.73 4.47
C ASP A 107 8.18 12.96 5.08
N HIS A 108 7.28 11.96 5.03
CA HIS A 108 5.95 12.10 5.62
C HIS A 108 6.02 12.16 7.14
N LEU A 109 6.89 11.35 7.76
CA LEU A 109 7.08 11.39 9.21
C LEU A 109 7.58 12.75 9.68
N LYS A 110 8.46 13.40 8.90
CA LYS A 110 8.90 14.77 9.18
C LYS A 110 7.73 15.75 9.19
N VAL A 111 6.87 15.72 8.17
CA VAL A 111 5.70 16.60 8.10
C VAL A 111 4.70 16.30 9.23
N ALA A 112 4.45 15.03 9.53
CA ALA A 112 3.57 14.64 10.63
C ALA A 112 4.02 15.23 11.97
N LYS A 113 5.34 15.19 12.24
CA LYS A 113 5.94 15.82 13.43
C LYS A 113 5.82 17.34 13.43
N MET A 114 5.90 17.99 12.26
CA MET A 114 5.68 19.44 12.15
C MET A 114 4.23 19.82 12.49
N ILE A 115 3.27 19.03 12.02
CA ILE A 115 1.84 19.22 12.34
C ILE A 115 1.60 19.06 13.84
N ASP A 116 2.15 18.01 14.45
CA ASP A 116 1.98 17.73 15.88
C ASP A 116 2.72 18.74 16.76
N GLY A 117 3.84 19.27 16.28
CA GLY A 117 4.62 20.32 16.94
C GLY A 117 4.10 21.74 16.69
N HIS A 118 2.94 21.90 16.05
CA HIS A 118 2.34 23.20 15.74
C HIS A 118 3.27 24.18 15.00
N ALA A 119 4.07 23.66 14.05
CA ALA A 119 4.84 24.51 13.14
C ALA A 119 3.91 25.46 12.36
N SER A 120 4.48 26.51 11.77
CA SER A 120 3.68 27.47 10.98
C SER A 120 3.03 26.78 9.78
N GLU A 121 1.84 27.24 9.39
CA GLU A 121 1.13 26.70 8.23
C GLU A 121 1.97 26.80 6.94
N ASN A 122 2.72 27.90 6.79
CA ASN A 122 3.65 28.08 5.67
C ASN A 122 4.75 27.01 5.64
N ASP A 123 5.35 26.68 6.78
CA ASP A 123 6.40 25.66 6.86
C ASP A 123 5.83 24.26 6.58
N ILE A 124 4.65 23.96 7.10
CA ILE A 124 3.95 22.70 6.86
C ILE A 124 3.64 22.54 5.37
N ASN A 125 3.05 23.57 4.74
CA ASN A 125 2.69 23.54 3.32
C ASN A 125 3.94 23.42 2.44
N ALA A 126 5.01 24.15 2.75
CA ALA A 126 6.27 24.04 2.02
C ALA A 126 6.87 22.63 2.11
N ALA A 127 6.82 22.00 3.29
CA ALA A 127 7.30 20.64 3.49
C ALA A 127 6.42 19.60 2.77
N ILE A 128 5.10 19.81 2.72
CA ILE A 128 4.17 18.99 1.93
C ILE A 128 4.50 19.07 0.44
N THR A 129 4.61 20.28 -0.12
CA THR A 129 4.97 20.47 -1.53
C THR A 129 6.32 19.87 -1.88
N ALA A 130 7.28 19.89 -0.95
CA ALA A 130 8.58 19.25 -1.16
C ALA A 130 8.49 17.72 -1.32
N ILE A 131 7.52 17.06 -0.67
CA ILE A 131 7.27 15.62 -0.88
C ILE A 131 6.82 15.38 -2.31
N ASP A 132 5.85 16.18 -2.78
CA ASP A 132 5.25 15.99 -4.10
C ASP A 132 6.30 16.21 -5.20
N ASN A 133 7.02 17.33 -5.15
CA ASN A 133 8.10 17.64 -6.09
C ASN A 133 9.20 16.58 -6.13
N LYS A 134 9.47 15.92 -5.00
CA LYS A 134 10.52 14.91 -4.88
C LYS A 134 10.07 13.53 -5.35
N SER A 135 8.83 13.15 -5.07
CA SER A 135 8.43 11.74 -5.00
C SER A 135 7.14 11.39 -5.73
N TYR A 136 6.26 12.35 -6.04
CA TYR A 136 4.92 12.02 -6.54
C TYR A 136 4.96 11.39 -7.94
N ASP A 137 5.73 11.96 -8.86
CA ASP A 137 5.87 11.39 -10.22
C ASP A 137 6.42 9.95 -10.19
N ALA A 138 7.42 9.70 -9.33
CA ALA A 138 7.98 8.37 -9.14
C ALA A 138 6.97 7.39 -8.53
N PHE A 139 6.12 7.85 -7.62
CA PHE A 139 5.00 7.07 -7.10
C PHE A 139 4.02 6.72 -8.23
N VAL A 140 3.56 7.70 -9.01
CA VAL A 140 2.60 7.50 -10.11
C VAL A 140 3.15 6.51 -11.13
N GLN A 141 4.42 6.62 -11.51
CA GLN A 141 5.06 5.68 -12.43
C GLN A 141 5.05 4.24 -11.90
N LYS A 142 5.37 4.04 -10.61
CA LYS A 142 5.36 2.71 -9.98
C LYS A 142 3.95 2.17 -9.83
N TYR A 143 3.00 3.03 -9.46
CA TYR A 143 1.60 2.70 -9.30
C TYR A 143 0.98 2.26 -10.64
N ASN A 144 1.16 3.05 -11.69
CA ASN A 144 0.67 2.74 -13.04
C ASN A 144 1.32 1.46 -13.57
N LYS A 145 2.63 1.28 -13.40
CA LYS A 145 3.32 0.05 -13.79
C LYS A 145 2.69 -1.20 -13.16
N LEU A 146 2.34 -1.15 -11.88
CA LEU A 146 1.64 -2.25 -11.21
C LEU A 146 0.25 -2.47 -11.82
N TRP A 147 -0.53 -1.40 -11.98
CA TRP A 147 -1.92 -1.51 -12.43
C TRP A 147 -2.04 -1.90 -13.90
N ASP A 148 -1.12 -1.52 -14.77
CA ASP A 148 -1.05 -2.00 -16.15
C ASP A 148 -0.91 -3.53 -16.20
N ILE A 149 -0.07 -4.10 -15.32
CA ILE A 149 0.12 -5.56 -15.20
C ILE A 149 -1.12 -6.19 -14.56
N ALA A 150 -1.67 -5.58 -13.52
CA ALA A 150 -2.81 -6.11 -12.78
C ALA A 150 -4.10 -6.12 -13.61
N GLU A 151 -4.35 -5.10 -14.43
CA GLU A 151 -5.51 -5.04 -15.31
C GLU A 151 -5.46 -6.14 -16.38
N ALA A 152 -4.28 -6.39 -16.97
CA ALA A 152 -4.08 -7.51 -17.88
C ALA A 152 -4.30 -8.86 -17.18
N TYR A 153 -3.74 -9.02 -15.98
CA TYR A 153 -3.92 -10.22 -15.16
C TYR A 153 -5.39 -10.46 -14.81
N ALA A 154 -6.12 -9.43 -14.41
CA ALA A 154 -7.53 -9.52 -14.07
C ALA A 154 -8.36 -9.97 -15.28
N LYS A 155 -8.13 -9.36 -16.45
CA LYS A 155 -8.79 -9.75 -17.70
C LYS A 155 -8.53 -11.22 -18.05
N ASP A 156 -7.28 -11.67 -17.97
CA ASP A 156 -6.89 -13.04 -18.33
C ASP A 156 -7.49 -14.10 -17.40
N ASN A 157 -7.91 -13.71 -16.19
CA ASN A 157 -8.50 -14.61 -15.18
C ASN A 157 -9.99 -14.36 -14.93
N GLY A 158 -10.64 -13.46 -15.68
CA GLY A 158 -12.07 -13.17 -15.52
C GLY A 158 -12.44 -12.41 -14.24
N ILE A 159 -11.49 -11.67 -13.67
CA ILE A 159 -11.67 -10.88 -12.44
C ILE A 159 -12.31 -9.53 -12.79
N GLU A 160 -13.44 -9.20 -12.16
CA GLU A 160 -14.11 -7.92 -12.34
C GLU A 160 -13.39 -6.81 -11.54
N VAL A 161 -12.81 -5.85 -12.24
CA VAL A 161 -12.14 -4.70 -11.62
C VAL A 161 -13.09 -3.51 -11.53
N LYS A 162 -13.48 -3.15 -10.30
CA LYS A 162 -14.16 -1.88 -10.05
C LYS A 162 -13.12 -0.77 -10.00
N LYS A 163 -12.97 -0.04 -11.11
CA LYS A 163 -12.09 1.14 -11.17
C LYS A 163 -12.57 2.17 -10.15
N MET A 164 -11.75 2.51 -9.17
CA MET A 164 -11.96 3.70 -8.35
C MET A 164 -11.30 4.89 -9.08
N PRO A 165 -12.00 6.03 -9.23
CA PRO A 165 -11.38 7.21 -9.81
C PRO A 165 -10.25 7.70 -8.90
N PHE A 166 -9.07 7.91 -9.49
CA PHE A 166 -7.95 8.63 -8.89
C PHE A 166 -7.94 10.08 -9.36
#